data_AF-A0A7Y1Y6M0-F1
#
_entry.id   AF-A0A7Y1Y6M0-F1
#
_cell.length_a   1.000
_cell.length_b   1.000
_cell.length_c   1.000
_cell.angle_alpha   90.00
_cell.angle_beta   90.00
_cell.angle_gamma   90.00
#
_symmetry.space_group_name_H-M   'P 1'
#
loop_
_entity.id
_entity.type
_entity.pdbx_description
1 polymer ?
#
loop_
_entity_poly.entity_id
_entity_poly.type
_entity_poly.pdbx_seq_one_letter_code
_entity_poly.pdbx_strand_id
1 'polypeptide(L)'
;MKAIRIIACVILLLALGVGAVLIFTPFGLALRQNPGRFDRGKLEEVVARVRSMAPAAGEESRFRLDDPSDPASLRRIEPDETFARGQNAGNVWATVTPDGALKVVIQTRDLGHAGEYGFAYSDAALSSKPFGSDWFILDVPGRLNLVLPKMQIDDHWWKVLYNLD
;
A
#
# COMPACT_ATOMS: atom_id res chain seq x y z
N MET A 1 55.41 25.10 -8.56
CA MET A 1 54.15 25.10 -7.78
C MET A 1 52.90 25.28 -8.66
N LYS A 2 52.69 24.42 -9.67
CA LYS A 2 51.45 24.42 -10.50
C LYS A 2 50.73 23.07 -10.54
N ALA A 3 51.41 21.98 -10.18
CA ALA A 3 50.87 20.62 -10.24
C ALA A 3 49.82 20.29 -9.15
N ILE A 4 49.80 21.02 -8.03
CA ILE A 4 48.94 20.70 -6.87
C ILE A 4 47.49 21.14 -7.08
N ARG A 5 47.20 22.09 -7.98
CA ARG A 5 45.83 22.59 -8.22
C ARG A 5 44.98 21.68 -9.14
N ILE A 6 45.59 20.81 -9.93
CA ILE A 6 44.86 19.97 -10.91
C ILE A 6 44.26 18.73 -10.23
N ILE A 7 44.91 18.20 -9.20
CA ILE A 7 44.48 16.97 -8.50
C ILE A 7 43.19 17.22 -7.68
N ALA A 8 43.00 18.43 -7.13
CA ALA A 8 41.81 18.77 -6.35
C ALA A 8 40.52 18.84 -7.18
N CYS A 9 40.58 19.20 -8.46
CA CYS A 9 39.39 19.25 -9.33
C CYS A 9 38.88 17.87 -9.75
N VAL A 10 39.77 16.87 -9.90
CA VAL A 10 39.38 15.53 -10.37
C VAL A 10 38.66 14.74 -9.27
N ILE A 11 39.05 14.92 -8.01
CA ILE A 11 38.42 14.24 -6.86
C ILE A 11 37.00 14.78 -6.62
N LEU A 12 36.76 16.07 -6.85
CA LEU A 12 35.44 16.69 -6.68
C LEU A 12 34.44 16.21 -7.75
N LEU A 13 34.90 15.95 -8.97
CA LEU A 13 34.05 15.42 -10.06
C LEU A 13 33.69 13.93 -9.86
N LEU A 14 34.57 13.13 -9.26
CA LEU A 14 34.28 11.73 -8.93
C LEU A 14 33.29 11.61 -7.76
N ALA A 15 33.35 12.49 -6.76
CA ALA A 15 32.39 12.52 -5.65
C ALA A 15 30.96 12.91 -6.10
N LEU A 16 30.83 13.82 -7.08
CA LEU A 16 29.54 14.17 -7.67
C LEU A 16 28.98 13.08 -8.59
N GLY A 17 29.85 12.35 -9.31
CA GLY A 17 29.44 11.24 -10.17
C GLY A 17 28.88 10.03 -9.41
N VAL A 18 29.47 9.66 -8.27
CA VAL A 18 29.01 8.50 -7.46
C VAL A 18 27.68 8.78 -6.76
N GLY A 19 27.43 10.03 -6.34
CA GLY A 19 26.14 10.42 -5.75
C GLY A 19 24.96 10.34 -6.73
N ALA A 20 25.19 10.66 -8.01
CA ALA A 20 24.15 10.62 -9.04
C ALA A 20 23.81 9.19 -9.50
N VAL A 21 24.79 8.27 -9.48
CA VAL A 21 24.56 6.88 -9.94
C VAL A 21 23.70 6.08 -8.95
N LEU A 22 23.80 6.34 -7.64
CA LEU A 22 22.99 5.60 -6.66
C LEU A 22 21.48 5.91 -6.72
N ILE A 23 21.09 7.09 -7.23
CA ILE A 23 19.66 7.46 -7.37
C ILE A 23 18.99 6.70 -8.52
N PHE A 24 19.76 6.21 -9.49
CA PHE A 24 19.25 5.49 -10.67
C PHE A 24 19.58 4.00 -10.70
N THR A 25 20.23 3.46 -9.65
CA THR A 25 20.37 2.01 -9.50
C THR A 25 19.02 1.36 -9.15
N PRO A 26 18.72 0.13 -9.62
CA PRO A 26 17.47 -0.58 -9.30
C PRO A 26 17.24 -0.79 -7.80
N PHE A 27 18.29 -0.67 -6.97
CA PHE A 27 18.19 -0.68 -5.51
C PHE A 27 17.42 0.53 -4.93
N GLY A 28 17.47 1.71 -5.57
CA GLY A 28 16.72 2.89 -5.14
C GLY A 28 15.21 2.76 -5.37
N LEU A 29 14.81 1.99 -6.39
CA LEU A 29 13.39 1.70 -6.71
C LEU A 29 12.77 0.71 -5.71
N ALA A 30 13.54 -0.26 -5.21
CA ALA A 30 13.08 -1.18 -4.18
C ALA A 30 12.68 -0.47 -2.86
N LEU A 31 13.26 0.70 -2.57
CA LEU A 31 12.91 1.52 -1.40
C LEU A 31 11.56 2.26 -1.53
N ARG A 32 10.92 2.24 -2.70
CA ARG A 32 9.63 2.92 -2.92
C ARG A 32 8.41 2.01 -2.83
N GLN A 33 8.60 0.69 -2.75
CA GLN A 33 7.52 -0.30 -2.65
C GLN A 33 7.02 -0.44 -1.19
N ASN A 34 6.30 0.58 -0.71
CA ASN A 34 5.81 0.65 0.66
C ASN A 34 4.47 1.40 0.71
N PRO A 35 3.46 0.91 1.46
CA PRO A 35 2.21 1.63 1.72
C PRO A 35 2.38 2.97 2.46
N GLY A 36 3.57 3.25 2.99
CA GLY A 36 3.86 4.45 3.77
C GLY A 36 3.96 4.11 5.25
N ARG A 37 3.78 5.13 6.10
CA ARG A 37 3.78 4.94 7.56
C ARG A 37 2.46 4.30 7.99
N PHE A 38 2.55 3.28 8.83
CA PHE A 38 1.37 2.74 9.51
C PHE A 38 0.94 3.69 10.63
N ASP A 39 -0.25 4.27 10.50
CA ASP A 39 -0.88 5.12 11.50
C ASP A 39 -2.12 4.41 12.03
N ARG A 40 -1.95 3.71 13.16
CA ARG A 40 -2.98 2.83 13.72
C ARG A 40 -4.28 3.59 13.99
N GLY A 41 -4.23 4.71 14.70
CA GLY A 41 -5.43 5.41 15.15
C GLY A 41 -6.28 5.87 13.96
N LYS A 42 -5.64 6.38 12.92
CA LYS A 42 -6.31 6.80 11.70
C LYS A 42 -6.91 5.62 10.93
N LEU A 43 -6.16 4.53 10.77
CA LEU A 43 -6.63 3.35 10.03
C LEU A 43 -7.76 2.64 10.78
N GLU A 44 -7.71 2.58 12.10
CA GLU A 44 -8.80 2.07 12.95
C GLU A 44 -10.06 2.94 12.85
N GLU A 45 -9.94 4.27 12.72
CA GLU A 45 -11.09 5.13 12.45
C GLU A 45 -11.74 4.82 11.09
N VAL A 46 -10.94 4.58 10.04
CA VAL A 46 -11.46 4.13 8.73
C VAL A 46 -12.21 2.81 8.88
N VAL A 47 -11.63 1.82 9.57
CA VAL A 47 -12.28 0.53 9.83
C VAL A 47 -13.58 0.70 10.62
N ALA A 48 -13.62 1.56 11.63
CA ALA A 48 -14.81 1.84 12.42
C ALA A 48 -15.93 2.45 11.56
N ARG A 49 -15.59 3.37 10.65
CA ARG A 49 -16.54 3.96 9.71
C ARG A 49 -17.06 2.94 8.71
N VAL A 50 -16.18 2.12 8.12
CA VAL A 50 -16.58 0.99 7.26
C VAL A 50 -17.57 0.08 8.00
N ARG A 51 -17.29 -0.25 9.26
CA ARG A 51 -18.18 -1.06 10.10
C ARG A 51 -19.55 -0.42 10.29
N SER A 52 -19.61 0.90 10.56
CA SER A 52 -20.87 1.63 10.73
C SER A 52 -21.71 1.72 9.45
N MET A 53 -21.07 1.64 8.28
CA MET A 53 -21.76 1.63 6.99
C MET A 53 -22.21 0.23 6.56
N ALA A 54 -21.90 -0.79 7.38
CA ALA A 54 -22.31 -2.19 7.31
C ALA A 54 -22.45 -2.77 5.87
N PRO A 55 -21.40 -3.41 5.32
CA PRO A 55 -21.57 -4.30 4.18
C PRO A 55 -22.55 -5.42 4.52
N ALA A 56 -23.36 -5.87 3.56
CA ALA A 56 -24.09 -7.13 3.71
C ALA A 56 -23.08 -8.29 3.83
N ALA A 57 -23.43 -9.31 4.62
CA ALA A 57 -22.57 -10.47 4.77
C ALA A 57 -22.38 -11.20 3.42
N GLY A 58 -21.14 -11.56 3.11
CA GLY A 58 -20.76 -12.21 1.86
C GLY A 58 -20.62 -11.27 0.65
N GLU A 59 -20.94 -9.98 0.79
CA GLU A 59 -20.82 -9.01 -0.29
C GLU A 59 -19.55 -8.15 -0.16
N GLU A 60 -18.92 -7.85 -1.29
CA GLU A 60 -17.86 -6.83 -1.36
C GLU A 60 -18.51 -5.46 -1.50
N SER A 61 -18.24 -4.57 -0.53
CA SER A 61 -18.54 -3.14 -0.61
C SER A 61 -17.30 -2.35 -0.97
N ARG A 62 -17.49 -1.27 -1.74
CA ARG A 62 -16.43 -0.36 -2.17
C ARG A 62 -16.67 1.04 -1.66
N PHE A 63 -15.62 1.64 -1.12
CA PHE A 63 -15.61 2.97 -0.55
C PHE A 63 -14.40 3.76 -1.03
N ARG A 64 -14.51 5.09 -0.89
CA ARG A 64 -13.48 6.05 -1.24
C ARG A 64 -13.21 6.98 -0.07
N LEU A 65 -11.94 7.17 0.25
CA LEU A 65 -11.44 8.32 0.99
C LEU A 65 -11.13 9.42 -0.01
N ASP A 66 -11.97 10.45 -0.07
CA ASP A 66 -11.73 11.60 -0.96
C ASP A 66 -10.47 12.37 -0.53
N ASP A 67 -10.19 12.39 0.77
CA ASP A 67 -8.91 12.79 1.33
C ASP A 67 -8.31 11.62 2.13
N PRO A 68 -7.25 10.95 1.62
CA PRO A 68 -6.56 9.90 2.35
C PRO A 68 -6.03 10.35 3.71
N SER A 69 -5.91 11.66 3.96
CA SER A 69 -5.51 12.28 5.23
C SER A 69 -6.62 12.27 6.29
N ASP A 70 -7.88 12.27 5.87
CA ASP A 70 -9.07 12.45 6.71
C ASP A 70 -10.01 11.23 6.62
N PRO A 71 -10.08 10.39 7.67
CA PRO A 71 -11.03 9.28 7.72
C PRO A 71 -12.49 9.69 7.54
N ALA A 72 -12.84 10.94 7.85
CA ALA A 72 -14.20 11.44 7.69
C ALA A 72 -14.64 11.63 6.23
N SER A 73 -13.69 11.68 5.31
CA SER A 73 -13.95 11.72 3.87
C SER A 73 -14.39 10.37 3.28
N LEU A 74 -14.53 9.32 4.10
CA LEU A 74 -14.95 8.00 3.67
C LEU A 74 -16.41 8.00 3.21
N ARG A 75 -16.65 7.63 1.95
CA ARG A 75 -17.99 7.47 1.36
C ARG A 75 -18.07 6.22 0.49
N ARG A 76 -19.29 5.79 0.13
CA ARG A 76 -19.49 4.74 -0.87
C ARG A 76 -19.06 5.24 -2.25
N ILE A 77 -18.51 4.34 -3.06
CA ILE A 77 -18.20 4.60 -4.47
C ILE A 77 -19.48 4.45 -5.29
N GLU A 78 -19.74 5.40 -6.19
CA GLU A 78 -20.87 5.32 -7.12
C GLU A 78 -20.56 4.32 -8.26
N PRO A 79 -21.56 3.61 -8.81
CA PRO A 79 -21.32 2.57 -9.82
C PRO A 79 -20.60 3.04 -11.10
N ASP A 80 -20.74 4.32 -11.44
CA ASP A 80 -20.16 4.96 -12.63
C ASP A 80 -18.88 5.76 -12.34
N GLU A 81 -18.44 5.80 -11.09
CA GLU A 81 -17.21 6.46 -10.70
C GLU A 81 -16.00 5.69 -11.24
N THR A 82 -15.22 6.34 -12.09
CA THR A 82 -14.02 5.76 -12.69
C THR A 82 -12.79 6.52 -12.24
N PHE A 83 -11.69 5.80 -12.05
CA PHE A 83 -10.43 6.36 -11.61
C PHE A 83 -9.35 6.05 -12.63
N ALA A 84 -8.52 7.04 -12.94
CA ALA A 84 -7.34 6.82 -13.74
C ALA A 84 -6.29 6.03 -12.94
N ARG A 85 -5.50 5.21 -13.64
CA ARG A 85 -4.31 4.55 -13.07
C ARG A 85 -3.40 5.59 -12.41
N GLY A 86 -2.85 5.29 -11.23
CA GLY A 86 -2.02 6.22 -10.47
C GLY A 86 -2.82 7.17 -9.56
N GLN A 87 -4.15 7.13 -9.58
CA GLN A 87 -5.03 8.00 -8.79
C GLN A 87 -5.91 7.21 -7.80
N ASN A 88 -5.66 5.91 -7.66
CA ASN A 88 -6.48 5.02 -6.84
C ASN A 88 -6.19 5.10 -5.32
N ALA A 89 -5.18 5.86 -4.88
CA ALA A 89 -4.94 6.08 -3.45
C ALA A 89 -6.21 6.61 -2.77
N GLY A 90 -6.65 5.96 -1.70
CA GLY A 90 -7.93 6.23 -1.02
C GLY A 90 -9.02 5.20 -1.29
N ASN A 91 -8.84 4.22 -2.19
CA ASN A 91 -9.80 3.13 -2.35
C ASN A 91 -9.84 2.23 -1.11
N VAL A 92 -11.04 1.83 -0.72
CA VAL A 92 -11.26 0.93 0.40
C VAL A 92 -12.23 -0.17 -0.03
N TRP A 93 -11.83 -1.42 0.11
CA TRP A 93 -12.68 -2.59 -0.11
C TRP A 93 -13.00 -3.24 1.23
N ALA A 94 -14.24 -3.69 1.40
CA ALA A 94 -14.64 -4.37 2.61
C ALA A 94 -15.61 -5.52 2.33
N THR A 95 -15.50 -6.58 3.12
CA THR A 95 -16.47 -7.67 3.17
C THR A 95 -16.70 -8.05 4.61
N VAL A 96 -17.94 -8.37 4.94
CA VAL A 96 -18.30 -9.04 6.19
C VAL A 96 -18.46 -10.52 5.88
N THR A 97 -17.74 -11.36 6.60
CA THR A 97 -17.85 -12.83 6.49
C THR A 97 -19.20 -13.34 7.02
N PRO A 98 -19.64 -14.57 6.68
CA PRO A 98 -20.89 -15.13 7.18
C PRO A 98 -21.02 -15.20 8.70
N ASP A 99 -19.89 -15.31 9.42
CA ASP A 99 -19.77 -15.29 10.88
C ASP A 99 -19.67 -13.88 11.48
N GLY A 100 -19.72 -12.84 10.64
CA GLY A 100 -19.79 -11.43 11.06
C GLY A 100 -18.43 -10.75 11.22
N ALA A 101 -17.31 -11.42 10.93
CA ALA A 101 -15.98 -10.81 10.97
C ALA A 101 -15.76 -9.88 9.78
N LEU A 102 -15.33 -8.65 10.04
CA LEU A 102 -15.02 -7.66 9.02
C LEU A 102 -13.61 -7.89 8.45
N LYS A 103 -13.47 -7.79 7.13
CA LYS A 103 -12.20 -7.69 6.40
C LYS A 103 -12.19 -6.37 5.64
N VAL A 104 -11.12 -5.60 5.76
CA VAL A 104 -10.97 -4.30 5.09
C VAL A 104 -9.61 -4.21 4.42
N VAL A 105 -9.58 -3.62 3.24
CA VAL A 105 -8.36 -3.30 2.52
C VAL A 105 -8.38 -1.81 2.20
N ILE A 106 -7.34 -1.08 2.61
CA ILE A 106 -7.22 0.37 2.46
C ILE A 106 -6.01 0.66 1.58
N GLN A 107 -6.23 1.17 0.38
CA GLN A 107 -5.16 1.62 -0.51
C GLN A 107 -4.66 2.99 -0.10
N THR A 108 -3.39 3.08 0.30
CA THR A 108 -2.78 4.34 0.74
C THR A 108 -1.85 4.93 -0.31
N ARG A 109 -1.45 4.13 -1.30
CA ARG A 109 -0.54 4.58 -2.37
C ARG A 109 -0.85 3.87 -3.67
N ASP A 110 -0.79 4.62 -4.77
CA ASP A 110 -0.88 4.10 -6.12
C ASP A 110 0.34 4.63 -6.89
N LEU A 111 1.17 3.72 -7.42
CA LEU A 111 2.33 4.06 -8.25
C LEU A 111 2.12 3.64 -9.71
N GLY A 112 0.88 3.42 -10.13
CA GLY A 112 0.52 2.92 -11.45
C GLY A 112 1.18 1.57 -11.73
N HIS A 113 1.99 1.49 -12.78
CA HIS A 113 2.70 0.26 -13.17
C HIS A 113 3.70 -0.26 -12.13
N ALA A 114 4.12 0.56 -11.15
CA ALA A 114 5.01 0.12 -10.09
C ALA A 114 4.26 -0.53 -8.90
N GLY A 115 2.95 -0.73 -9.04
CA GLY A 115 2.09 -1.37 -8.06
C GLY A 115 1.33 -0.39 -7.19
N GLU A 116 0.34 -0.94 -6.51
CA GLU A 116 -0.51 -0.25 -5.56
C GLU A 116 -0.22 -0.80 -4.16
N TYR A 117 -0.32 0.01 -3.12
CA TYR A 117 0.08 -0.39 -1.76
C TYR A 117 -0.94 0.07 -0.74
N GLY A 118 -1.06 -0.70 0.33
CA GLY A 118 -1.93 -0.32 1.43
C GLY A 118 -1.81 -1.19 2.67
N PHE A 119 -2.89 -1.20 3.43
CA PHE A 119 -3.02 -1.97 4.65
C PHE A 119 -4.30 -2.81 4.59
N ALA A 120 -4.19 -4.05 5.03
CA ALA A 120 -5.34 -4.92 5.24
C ALA A 120 -5.60 -5.05 6.74
N TYR A 121 -6.88 -5.09 7.09
CA TYR A 121 -7.41 -5.35 8.42
C TYR A 121 -8.33 -6.57 8.40
N SER A 122 -8.31 -7.38 9.45
CA SER A 122 -9.38 -8.35 9.70
C SER A 122 -9.68 -8.55 11.17
N ASP A 123 -10.96 -8.68 11.51
CA ASP A 123 -11.42 -9.11 12.84
C ASP A 123 -11.00 -10.54 13.19
N ALA A 124 -10.75 -11.37 12.18
CA ALA A 124 -10.44 -12.79 12.34
C ALA A 124 -9.06 -13.11 11.77
N ALA A 125 -8.50 -14.24 12.21
CA ALA A 125 -7.26 -14.76 11.64
C ALA A 125 -7.43 -14.99 10.13
N LEU A 126 -6.53 -14.42 9.35
CA LEU A 126 -6.57 -14.53 7.90
C LEU A 126 -5.90 -15.82 7.43
N SER A 127 -6.54 -16.46 6.45
CA SER A 127 -5.87 -17.50 5.67
C SER A 127 -5.00 -16.85 4.60
N SER A 128 -3.90 -17.52 4.26
CA SER A 128 -3.05 -17.12 3.15
C SER A 128 -2.73 -18.33 2.26
N LYS A 129 -2.50 -18.06 0.98
CA LYS A 129 -2.15 -19.09 -0.03
C LYS A 129 -0.79 -18.75 -0.63
N PRO A 130 0.11 -19.73 -0.83
CA PRO A 130 1.40 -19.47 -1.48
C PRO A 130 1.23 -18.87 -2.88
N PHE A 131 2.13 -17.97 -3.26
CA PHE A 131 2.25 -17.36 -4.57
C PHE A 131 3.73 -17.19 -4.94
N GLY A 132 4.25 -18.09 -5.78
CA GLY A 132 5.70 -18.13 -6.05
C GLY A 132 6.50 -18.64 -4.84
N SER A 133 7.77 -18.22 -4.73
CA SER A 133 8.70 -18.73 -3.70
C SER A 133 8.44 -18.15 -2.31
N ASP A 134 8.23 -16.83 -2.23
CA ASP A 134 8.28 -16.08 -0.97
C ASP A 134 7.02 -15.26 -0.68
N TRP A 135 6.10 -15.17 -1.64
CA TRP A 135 4.87 -14.38 -1.50
C TRP A 135 3.67 -15.23 -1.15
N PHE A 136 2.69 -14.59 -0.53
CA PHE A 136 1.42 -15.17 -0.17
C PHE A 136 0.29 -14.24 -0.63
N ILE A 137 -0.83 -14.84 -1.04
CA ILE A 137 -2.08 -14.12 -1.26
C ILE A 137 -2.89 -14.18 0.03
N LEU A 138 -3.25 -13.02 0.55
CA LEU A 138 -4.08 -12.87 1.74
C LEU A 138 -5.57 -12.92 1.36
N ASP A 139 -6.37 -13.67 2.11
CA ASP A 139 -7.81 -13.81 1.89
C ASP A 139 -8.60 -12.60 2.43
N VAL A 140 -8.51 -11.47 1.72
CA VAL A 140 -9.18 -10.18 2.01
C VAL A 140 -9.77 -9.61 0.71
N PRO A 141 -10.77 -8.69 0.78
CA PRO A 141 -11.47 -8.18 -0.40
C PRO A 141 -10.54 -7.37 -1.34
N GLY A 142 -11.05 -7.02 -2.52
CA GLY A 142 -10.26 -6.36 -3.56
C GLY A 142 -9.44 -7.35 -4.39
N ARG A 143 -8.51 -6.81 -5.21
CA ARG A 143 -7.78 -7.60 -6.20
C ARG A 143 -6.36 -7.93 -5.70
N LEU A 144 -6.03 -9.23 -5.71
CA LEU A 144 -4.70 -9.80 -5.48
C LEU A 144 -3.89 -9.10 -4.38
N ASN A 145 -4.16 -9.47 -3.12
CA ASN A 145 -3.50 -8.92 -1.95
C ASN A 145 -2.23 -9.71 -1.61
N LEU A 146 -1.08 -9.27 -2.14
CA LEU A 146 0.21 -9.94 -1.93
C LEU A 146 0.87 -9.48 -0.64
N VAL A 147 1.38 -10.43 0.13
CA VAL A 147 2.14 -10.20 1.37
C VAL A 147 3.40 -11.07 1.42
N LEU A 148 4.44 -10.55 2.07
CA LEU A 148 5.60 -11.32 2.53
C LEU A 148 5.40 -11.68 4.02
N PRO A 149 6.05 -12.72 4.56
CA PRO A 149 5.93 -13.08 5.98
C PRO A 149 6.19 -11.92 6.96
N LYS A 150 7.15 -11.04 6.63
CA LYS A 150 7.51 -9.85 7.44
C LYS A 150 6.56 -8.66 7.31
N MET A 151 5.50 -8.77 6.52
CA MET A 151 4.55 -7.67 6.28
C MET A 151 3.36 -7.68 7.25
N GLN A 152 3.21 -8.72 8.07
CA GLN A 152 2.30 -8.70 9.21
C GLN A 152 2.78 -7.67 10.25
N ILE A 153 1.87 -6.82 10.70
CA ILE A 153 2.13 -5.78 11.70
C ILE A 153 1.74 -6.31 13.08
N ASP A 154 0.56 -6.93 13.18
CA ASP A 154 0.04 -7.62 14.36
C ASP A 154 -1.01 -8.69 13.95
N ASP A 155 -1.80 -9.16 14.91
CA ASP A 155 -2.84 -10.17 14.70
C ASP A 155 -3.97 -9.74 13.74
N HIS A 156 -4.14 -8.45 13.50
CA HIS A 156 -5.24 -7.86 12.73
C HIS A 156 -4.78 -7.05 11.52
N TRP A 157 -3.51 -6.66 11.43
CA TRP A 157 -3.01 -5.73 10.43
C TRP A 157 -1.87 -6.30 9.60
N TRP A 158 -1.94 -6.06 8.29
CA TRP A 158 -0.91 -6.41 7.32
C TRP A 158 -0.62 -5.25 6.38
N LYS A 159 0.63 -5.12 5.96
CA LYS A 159 0.99 -4.37 4.75
C LYS A 159 0.67 -5.24 3.54
N VAL A 160 0.09 -4.65 2.51
CA VAL A 160 -0.29 -5.36 1.29
C VAL A 160 0.18 -4.60 0.06
N LEU A 161 0.60 -5.38 -0.94
CA LEU A 161 0.84 -4.94 -2.31
C LEU A 161 -0.32 -5.42 -3.16
N TYR A 162 -0.92 -4.51 -3.93
CA TYR A 162 -1.94 -4.81 -4.91
C TYR A 162 -1.37 -4.68 -6.32
N ASN A 163 -1.95 -5.48 -7.20
CA ASN A 163 -1.90 -5.37 -8.65
C ASN A 163 -0.58 -4.88 -9.26
N LEU A 164 0.28 -5.83 -9.63
CA LEU A 164 1.42 -5.59 -10.52
C LEU A 164 0.94 -5.81 -11.96
N ASP A 165 0.17 -4.87 -12.50
CA ASP A 165 -0.15 -4.84 -13.94
C ASP A 165 1.10 -4.56 -14.80
#